data_AF-A0A9D6L2T9-F1
#
_entry.id   AF-A0A9D6L2T9-F1
#
_cell.length_a   1.000
_cell.length_b   1.000
_cell.length_c   1.000
_cell.angle_alpha   90.00
_cell.angle_beta   90.00
_cell.angle_gamma   90.00
#
_symmetry.space_group_name_H-M   'P 1'
#
loop_
_entity.id
_entity.type
_entity.pdbx_description
1 polymer ?
#
loop_
_entity_poly.entity_id
_entity_poly.type
_entity_poly.pdbx_seq_one_letter_code
_entity_poly.pdbx_strand_id
1 'polypeptide(L)'
;MDRSFTKDEIKILGKLTAAGGTANVMEILEWPVSRFEEGFMLANEMQNSNLVKLLYSNFNKNLVVVELTLVGQNEYLQVMKTRREKPTS
;
A
#
# COMPACT_ATOMS: atom_id res chain seq x y z
N MET A 1 1.44 -15.45 -9.98
CA MET A 1 2.27 -14.49 -10.74
C MET A 1 3.42 -14.08 -9.83
N ASP A 2 4.66 -14.11 -10.32
CA ASP A 2 5.82 -13.62 -9.56
C ASP A 2 5.92 -12.10 -9.77
N ARG A 3 5.25 -11.34 -8.90
CA ARG A 3 5.28 -9.87 -8.89
C ARG A 3 6.26 -9.42 -7.80
N SER A 4 7.23 -8.59 -8.19
CA SER A 4 7.99 -7.82 -7.22
C SER A 4 7.20 -6.57 -6.82
N PHE A 5 6.96 -6.36 -5.53
CA PHE A 5 6.37 -5.13 -5.02
C PHE A 5 7.42 -4.03 -4.89
N THR A 6 7.00 -2.79 -5.16
CA THR A 6 7.83 -1.63 -4.89
C THR A 6 8.02 -1.43 -3.38
N LYS A 7 9.00 -0.62 -2.98
CA LYS A 7 9.22 -0.29 -1.56
C LYS A 7 8.00 0.40 -0.95
N ASP A 8 7.34 1.27 -1.70
CA ASP A 8 6.17 2.02 -1.24
C ASP A 8 4.95 1.12 -1.09
N GLU A 9 4.71 0.21 -2.02
CA GLU A 9 3.64 -0.80 -1.91
C GLU A 9 3.82 -1.66 -0.66
N ILE A 10 5.05 -2.09 -0.38
CA ILE A 10 5.36 -2.87 0.84
C ILE A 10 5.12 -2.03 2.10
N LYS A 11 5.51 -0.75 2.09
CA LYS A 11 5.26 0.17 3.22
C LYS A 11 3.76 0.32 3.46
N ILE A 12 2.97 0.53 2.40
CA ILE A 12 1.51 0.67 2.46
C ILE A 12 0.85 -0.60 2.96
N LEU A 13 1.11 -1.75 2.34
CA LEU A 13 0.49 -3.03 2.73
C LEU A 13 0.85 -3.43 4.17
N GLY A 14 2.11 -3.19 4.57
CA GLY A 14 2.54 -3.44 5.94
C GLY A 14 1.84 -2.54 6.96
N LYS A 15 1.73 -1.24 6.68
CA LYS A 15 1.02 -0.30 7.57
C LYS A 15 -0.48 -0.59 7.64
N LEU A 16 -1.12 -0.90 6.51
CA LEU A 16 -2.52 -1.31 6.48
C LEU A 16 -2.76 -2.58 7.30
N THR A 17 -1.89 -3.59 7.15
CA THR A 17 -1.97 -4.83 7.94
C THR A 17 -1.85 -4.54 9.44
N ALA A 18 -0.93 -3.67 9.84
CA ALA A 18 -0.74 -3.29 11.25
C ALA A 18 -1.89 -2.42 11.80
N ALA A 19 -2.53 -1.60 10.96
CA ALA A 19 -3.60 -0.68 11.34
C ALA A 19 -5.01 -1.31 11.34
N GLY A 20 -5.13 -2.60 11.02
CA GLY A 20 -6.43 -3.27 10.94
C GLY A 20 -7.18 -3.05 9.62
N GLY A 21 -6.47 -2.61 8.57
CA GLY A 21 -6.96 -2.69 7.19
C GLY A 21 -7.37 -1.37 6.53
N THR A 22 -7.36 -0.21 7.21
CA THR A 22 -7.68 1.08 6.55
C THR A 22 -6.68 2.15 6.95
N ALA A 23 -6.21 2.94 5.99
CA ALA A 23 -5.27 4.04 6.24
C ALA A 23 -5.21 5.06 5.11
N ASN A 24 -4.60 6.22 5.38
CA ASN A 24 -4.25 7.23 4.38
C ASN A 24 -2.87 6.94 3.78
N VAL A 25 -2.80 6.76 2.46
CA VAL A 25 -1.55 6.52 1.71
C VAL A 25 -0.57 7.68 1.87
N MET A 26 -1.06 8.92 1.80
CA MET A 26 -0.20 10.11 1.92
C MET A 26 0.50 10.17 3.27
N GLU A 27 -0.21 9.82 4.34
CA GLU A 27 0.34 9.75 5.70
C GLU A 27 1.34 8.61 5.85
N ILE A 28 1.02 7.42 5.32
CA ILE A 28 1.94 6.26 5.37
C ILE A 28 3.27 6.59 4.68
N LEU A 29 3.21 7.23 3.52
CA LEU A 29 4.40 7.57 2.75
C LEU A 29 5.08 8.85 3.24
N GLU A 30 4.46 9.58 4.17
CA GLU A 30 4.92 10.88 4.66
C GLU A 30 5.08 11.88 3.49
N TRP A 31 4.19 11.77 2.50
CA TRP A 31 4.25 12.61 1.30
C TRP A 31 3.46 13.91 1.49
N PRO A 32 4.06 15.06 1.13
CA PRO A 32 3.37 16.34 1.15
C PRO A 32 2.31 16.42 0.03
N VAL A 33 1.40 17.38 0.15
CA VAL A 33 0.32 17.61 -0.84
C VAL A 33 0.82 17.88 -2.26
N SER A 34 2.05 18.39 -2.42
CA SER A 34 2.67 18.57 -3.73
C SER A 34 2.86 17.26 -4.51
N ARG A 35 2.82 16.11 -3.83
CA ARG A 35 2.90 14.76 -4.42
C ARG A 35 1.57 14.03 -4.39
N PHE A 36 0.47 14.73 -4.20
CA PHE A 36 -0.85 14.12 -4.08
C PHE A 36 -1.23 13.30 -5.31
N GLU A 37 -0.97 13.83 -6.51
CA GLU A 37 -1.27 13.12 -7.77
C GLU A 37 -0.50 11.78 -7.83
N GLU A 38 0.77 11.79 -7.47
CA GLU A 38 1.59 10.57 -7.40
C GLU A 38 1.02 9.56 -6.41
N GLY A 39 0.62 10.00 -5.21
CA GLY A 39 0.03 9.13 -4.19
C GLY A 39 -1.34 8.56 -4.60
N PHE A 40 -2.16 9.37 -5.28
CA PHE A 40 -3.43 8.93 -5.85
C PHE A 40 -3.23 7.89 -6.96
N MET A 41 -2.29 8.15 -7.88
CA MET A 41 -1.97 7.21 -8.96
C MET A 41 -1.47 5.88 -8.43
N LEU A 42 -0.55 5.91 -7.46
CA LEU A 42 -0.07 4.70 -6.78
C LEU A 42 -1.22 3.91 -6.12
N ALA A 43 -2.09 4.59 -5.37
CA ALA A 43 -3.25 3.94 -4.76
C ALA A 43 -4.19 3.33 -5.81
N ASN A 44 -4.39 4.00 -6.93
CA ASN A 44 -5.21 3.52 -8.04
C ASN A 44 -4.58 2.31 -8.76
N GLU A 45 -3.27 2.29 -8.96
CA GLU A 45 -2.53 1.13 -9.50
C GLU A 45 -2.61 -0.08 -8.56
N MET A 46 -2.46 0.15 -7.26
CA MET A 46 -2.65 -0.89 -6.24
C MET A 46 -4.09 -1.42 -6.24
N GLN A 47 -5.08 -0.53 -6.42
CA GLN A 47 -6.48 -0.91 -6.56
C GLN A 47 -6.73 -1.75 -7.82
N ASN A 48 -6.20 -1.35 -8.97
CA ASN A 48 -6.31 -2.10 -10.22
C ASN A 48 -5.68 -3.50 -10.11
N SER A 49 -4.72 -3.65 -9.20
CA SER A 49 -4.10 -4.94 -8.85
C SER A 49 -4.85 -5.73 -7.78
N ASN A 50 -6.03 -5.27 -7.36
CA ASN A 50 -6.83 -5.81 -6.25
C ASN A 50 -6.10 -5.85 -4.90
N LEU A 51 -5.05 -5.07 -4.68
CA LEU A 51 -4.31 -5.09 -3.40
C LEU A 51 -5.01 -4.25 -2.32
N VAL A 52 -5.63 -3.16 -2.74
CA VAL A 52 -6.37 -2.23 -1.89
C VAL A 52 -7.66 -1.82 -2.59
N LYS A 53 -8.56 -1.18 -1.86
CA LYS A 53 -9.73 -0.50 -2.40
C LYS A 53 -9.61 0.98 -2.04
N LEU A 54 -9.65 1.85 -3.04
CA LEU A 54 -9.68 3.29 -2.82
C LEU A 54 -11.07 3.68 -2.31
N LEU A 55 -11.13 4.16 -1.06
CA LEU A 55 -12.39 4.54 -0.42
C LEU A 55 -12.72 6.01 -0.66
N TYR A 56 -11.70 6.87 -0.60
CA TYR A 56 -11.87 8.31 -0.63
C TYR A 56 -10.58 9.01 -1.02
N SER A 57 -10.68 10.11 -1.77
CA SER A 57 -9.55 11.00 -2.04
C SER A 57 -9.95 12.47 -1.92
N ASN A 58 -9.05 13.29 -1.40
CA ASN A 58 -9.22 14.73 -1.26
C ASN A 58 -7.87 15.46 -1.27
N PHE A 59 -7.62 16.19 -2.35
CA PHE A 59 -6.41 16.98 -2.56
C PHE A 59 -6.20 18.03 -1.45
N ASN A 60 -7.24 18.82 -1.16
CA ASN A 60 -7.17 19.94 -0.20
C ASN A 60 -6.84 19.48 1.23
N LYS A 61 -7.14 18.21 1.56
CA LYS A 61 -6.85 17.61 2.87
C LYS A 61 -5.64 16.67 2.85
N ASN A 62 -4.98 16.50 1.70
CA ASN A 62 -3.91 15.53 1.49
C ASN A 62 -4.31 14.09 1.89
N LEU A 63 -5.53 13.67 1.50
CA LEU A 63 -6.09 12.36 1.84
C LEU A 63 -6.22 11.47 0.60
N VAL A 64 -5.63 10.28 0.67
CA VAL A 64 -5.87 9.15 -0.24
C VAL A 64 -6.10 7.92 0.63
N VAL A 65 -7.37 7.70 1.00
CA VAL A 65 -7.75 6.66 1.98
C VAL A 65 -8.07 5.37 1.26
N VAL A 66 -7.41 4.30 1.69
CA VAL A 66 -7.57 2.97 1.10
C VAL A 66 -7.88 1.93 2.18
N GLU A 67 -8.55 0.86 1.76
CA GLU A 67 -8.80 -0.36 2.54
C GLU A 67 -7.99 -1.53 1.96
N LEU A 68 -7.40 -2.35 2.81
CA LEU A 68 -6.69 -3.56 2.44
C LEU A 68 -7.68 -4.65 2.01
N THR A 69 -7.45 -5.25 0.85
CA THR A 69 -8.23 -6.41 0.42
C THR A 69 -7.63 -7.71 0.99
N LEU A 70 -8.41 -8.79 0.96
CA LEU A 70 -7.91 -10.12 1.28
C LEU A 70 -6.76 -10.55 0.34
N VAL A 71 -6.81 -10.16 -0.93
CA VAL A 71 -5.75 -10.45 -1.91
C VAL A 71 -4.47 -9.72 -1.51
N GLY A 72 -4.53 -8.41 -1.25
CA GLY A 72 -3.39 -7.62 -0.82
C GLY A 72 -2.77 -8.11 0.48
N GLN A 73 -3.60 -8.55 1.43
CA GLN A 73 -3.11 -9.14 2.68
C GLN A 73 -2.37 -10.46 2.42
N ASN A 74 -2.94 -11.36 1.62
CA ASN A 74 -2.30 -12.64 1.30
C ASN A 74 -0.96 -12.42 0.58
N GLU A 75 -0.93 -11.57 -0.45
CA GLU A 75 0.28 -11.25 -1.21
C GLU A 75 1.39 -10.66 -0.31
N TYR A 76 1.05 -9.70 0.56
CA TYR A 76 1.99 -9.13 1.52
C TYR A 76 2.59 -10.20 2.45
N LEU A 77 1.75 -11.10 2.97
CA LEU A 77 2.21 -12.18 3.85
C LEU A 77 3.15 -13.15 3.13
N GLN A 78 2.92 -13.47 1.86
CA GLN A 78 3.84 -14.31 1.07
C GLN A 78 5.21 -13.64 0.91
N VAL A 79 5.23 -12.34 0.57
CA VAL A 79 6.49 -11.58 0.45
C VAL A 79 7.28 -11.61 1.77
N MET A 80 6.59 -11.43 2.89
CA MET A 80 7.23 -11.42 4.22
C MET A 80 7.73 -12.81 4.64
N LYS A 81 7.08 -13.90 4.22
CA LYS A 81 7.58 -15.27 4.43
C LYS A 81 8.87 -15.50 3.64
N THR A 82 8.87 -15.20 2.35
CA THR A 82 10.05 -15.38 1.47
C THR A 82 11.25 -14.55 1.94
N ARG A 83 11.03 -13.36 2.50
CA ARG A 83 12.11 -12.53 3.07
C ARG A 83 12.69 -13.08 4.37
N ARG A 84 11.91 -13.80 5.18
CA ARG A 84 12.40 -14.47 6.40
C ARG A 84 13.21 -15.72 6.08
N GLU A 85 12.89 -16.40 4.99
CA GLU A 85 13.54 -17.65 4.56
C GLU A 85 14.84 -17.44 3.78
N LYS A 86 15.19 -16.21 3.41
CA LYS A 86 16.53 -15.85 2.91
C LYS A 86 17.33 -15.20 4.04
N PRO A 87 18.13 -15.97 4.81
CA PRO A 87 19.11 -15.36 5.68
C PRO A 87 20.09 -14.59 4.78
N THR A 88 20.40 -13.36 5.16
CA THR A 88 21.57 -12.64 4.65
C THR A 88 22.79 -13.56 4.75
N SER A 89 23.22 -14.10 3.61
CA SER A 89 24.61 -14.53 3.43
C SER A 89 25.52 -13.32 3.34
#